data_AF-A0A8J7C2K8-F1
#
_entry.id   AF-A0A8J7C2K8-F1
#
_cell.length_a   1.000
_cell.length_b   1.000
_cell.length_c   1.000
_cell.angle_alpha   90.00
_cell.angle_beta   90.00
_cell.angle_gamma   90.00
#
_symmetry.space_group_name_H-M   'P 1'
#
loop_
_entity.id
_entity.type
_entity.pdbx_description
1 polymer ?
#
loop_
_entity_poly.entity_id
_entity_poly.type
_entity_poly.pdbx_seq_one_letter_code
_entity_poly.pdbx_strand_id
1 'polypeptide(L)'
;MEHDHLTEFSGVIGRVVRETFSWKTLFSGVALGFILVVTTVVLAIAKAPNVGIFVGQIIMAAALARFAVNGLFGEWDGTLFSSAGGSWAQVGAVTGRYLFLTFAWLVPLYFLGLNTMSDPQMMMMGPAMGGRVAFALASYMMLSALSPPIILIAAVSATDFGDFLSVAHWRRLFAGRSSDLFMVYAAYAGALGMACLIAFPILMGAFAMAWQLALLLGAVAGAFLFGWMASLLGRLCGFFAFGDRGFAGGRSETPGLSSQPDARHDHHAPAPASPAAVPLSSMATPLDGEPTGGPPMLPDSADRVQNARKKFETDPDAAIASLEQVHEEYAPHPQILHALVLMCHQAERKEEAVTWAKAALPVCFNRGALPLAAEILKTMWKFREALDLSDDQKLKIATSFSNSGELAYAANVYALVIQADRNHARAIKGVMHVAETLAGEDGRAADAVKLYSYLAKSCPETPLMEYIQDGLAKARKTAAVAKAS
;
A
#
# COMPACT_ATOMS: atom_id res chain seq x y z
N MET A 1 -27.37 7.78 15.93
CA MET A 1 -26.09 7.24 16.42
C MET A 1 -25.50 6.50 15.24
N GLU A 2 -24.64 7.18 14.48
CA GLU A 2 -23.91 6.58 13.35
C GLU A 2 -23.08 5.43 13.88
N HIS A 3 -23.15 4.28 13.21
CA HIS A 3 -22.26 3.16 13.51
C HIS A 3 -20.83 3.64 13.27
N ASP A 4 -20.02 3.68 14.33
CA ASP A 4 -18.58 3.95 14.25
C ASP A 4 -17.95 2.89 13.33
N HIS A 5 -17.83 3.23 12.05
CA HIS A 5 -17.10 2.45 11.08
C HIS A 5 -15.63 2.49 11.49
N LEU A 6 -15.19 1.47 12.24
CA LEU A 6 -13.79 1.19 12.45
C LEU A 6 -13.16 0.98 11.07
N THR A 7 -12.46 2.00 10.60
CA THR A 7 -11.71 1.98 9.35
C THR A 7 -10.62 0.91 9.44
N GLU A 8 -10.29 0.26 8.32
CA GLU A 8 -9.21 -0.74 8.26
C GLU A 8 -7.88 -0.17 8.79
N PHE A 9 -7.67 1.14 8.64
CA PHE A 9 -6.49 1.84 9.14
C PHE A 9 -6.39 1.80 10.68
N SER A 10 -7.51 1.86 11.41
CA SER A 10 -7.50 1.84 12.88
C SER A 10 -6.90 0.56 13.46
N GLY A 11 -7.17 -0.61 12.86
CA GLY A 11 -6.56 -1.88 13.23
C GLY A 11 -5.09 -2.01 12.85
N VAL A 12 -4.64 -1.24 11.86
CA VAL A 12 -3.26 -1.25 11.34
C VAL A 12 -2.31 -0.40 12.20
N ILE A 13 -2.78 0.72 12.75
CA ILE A 13 -1.94 1.69 13.46
C ILE A 13 -1.16 1.07 14.63
N GLY A 14 -1.83 0.26 15.47
CA GLY A 14 -1.16 -0.38 16.61
C GLY A 14 0.00 -1.27 16.18
N ARG A 15 -0.16 -1.96 15.04
CA ARG A 15 0.91 -2.76 14.44
C ARG A 15 2.02 -1.86 13.89
N VAL A 16 1.70 -0.76 13.17
CA VAL A 16 2.71 0.18 12.66
C VAL A 16 3.59 0.72 13.78
N VAL A 17 2.98 1.17 14.89
CA VAL A 17 3.71 1.65 16.06
C VAL A 17 4.65 0.57 16.60
N ARG A 18 4.14 -0.65 16.82
CA ARG A 18 4.92 -1.78 17.32
C ARG A 18 6.11 -2.13 16.42
N GLU A 19 5.89 -2.26 15.12
CA GLU A 19 6.97 -2.65 14.17
C GLU A 19 8.00 -1.55 13.96
N THR A 20 7.65 -0.29 14.23
CA THR A 20 8.61 0.83 14.23
C THR A 20 9.63 0.68 15.37
N PHE A 21 9.27 0.00 16.47
CA PHE A 21 10.21 -0.34 17.54
C PHE A 21 11.07 -1.58 17.25
N SER A 22 11.01 -2.15 16.03
CA SER A 22 11.88 -3.27 15.66
C SER A 22 13.36 -2.85 15.55
N TRP A 23 14.26 -3.80 15.81
CA TRP A 23 15.71 -3.59 15.68
C TRP A 23 16.13 -3.12 14.29
N LYS A 24 15.48 -3.61 13.23
CA LYS A 24 15.76 -3.22 11.84
C LYS A 24 15.50 -1.73 11.60
N THR A 25 14.37 -1.23 12.13
CA THR A 25 14.02 0.18 12.08
C THR A 25 14.98 1.03 12.91
N LEU A 26 15.38 0.53 14.08
CA LEU A 26 16.38 1.17 14.94
C LEU A 26 17.71 1.37 14.19
N PHE A 27 18.24 0.34 13.54
CA PHE A 27 19.47 0.46 12.75
C PHE A 27 19.34 1.46 11.60
N SER A 28 18.19 1.46 10.92
CA SER A 28 17.91 2.44 9.85
C SER A 28 17.88 3.86 10.39
N GLY A 29 17.26 4.06 11.55
CA GLY A 29 17.18 5.36 12.20
C GLY A 29 18.55 5.90 12.64
N VAL A 30 19.38 5.04 13.24
CA VAL A 30 20.76 5.38 13.61
C VAL A 30 21.58 5.72 12.36
N ALA A 31 21.47 4.94 11.29
CA ALA A 31 22.15 5.23 10.03
C ALA A 31 21.73 6.60 9.44
N LEU A 32 20.43 6.92 9.47
CA LEU A 32 19.92 8.21 9.02
C LEU A 32 20.45 9.38 9.87
N GLY A 33 20.39 9.24 11.19
CA GLY A 33 20.91 10.25 12.11
C GLY A 33 22.42 10.47 11.92
N PHE A 34 23.18 9.39 11.72
CA PHE A 34 24.61 9.47 11.42
C PHE A 34 24.88 10.20 10.10
N ILE A 35 24.14 9.88 9.02
CA ILE A 35 24.25 10.57 7.73
C ILE A 35 24.01 12.07 7.92
N LEU A 36 22.94 12.46 8.64
CA LEU A 36 22.62 13.87 8.86
C LEU A 36 23.68 14.61 9.68
N VAL A 37 24.22 13.98 10.72
CA VAL A 37 25.31 14.55 11.52
C VAL A 37 26.56 14.74 10.66
N VAL A 38 26.98 13.72 9.91
CA VAL A 38 28.14 13.81 9.02
C VAL A 38 27.95 14.89 7.97
N THR A 39 26.78 14.94 7.31
CA THR A 39 26.46 15.99 6.33
C THR A 39 26.53 17.38 6.95
N THR A 40 25.99 17.56 8.16
CA THR A 40 26.02 18.84 8.87
C THR A 40 27.45 19.26 9.21
N VAL A 41 28.27 18.34 9.73
CA VAL A 41 29.68 18.61 10.07
C VAL A 41 30.49 18.95 8.83
N VAL A 42 30.35 18.18 7.75
CA VAL A 42 31.07 18.44 6.48
C VAL A 42 30.72 19.81 5.92
N LEU A 43 29.43 20.18 5.91
CA LEU A 43 29.00 21.48 5.39
C LEU A 43 29.35 22.65 6.30
N ALA A 44 29.42 22.42 7.62
CA ALA A 44 29.96 23.39 8.56
C ALA A 44 31.46 23.65 8.33
N ILE A 45 32.25 22.59 8.11
CA ILE A 45 33.69 22.69 7.76
C ILE A 45 33.86 23.44 6.43
N ALA A 46 32.98 23.19 5.45
CA ALA A 46 32.95 23.89 4.17
C ALA A 46 32.43 25.34 4.25
N LYS A 47 32.10 25.85 5.46
CA LYS A 47 31.53 27.19 5.70
C LYS A 47 30.23 27.45 4.92
N ALA A 48 29.43 26.40 4.68
CA ALA A 48 28.16 26.45 3.98
C ALA A 48 26.99 25.92 4.84
N PRO A 49 26.77 26.41 6.07
CA PRO A 49 25.77 25.86 6.99
C PRO A 49 24.33 25.97 6.43
N ASN A 50 24.02 27.02 5.66
CA ASN A 50 22.72 27.21 5.04
C ASN A 50 22.42 26.12 4.01
N VAL A 51 23.43 25.66 3.26
CA VAL A 51 23.28 24.54 2.32
C VAL A 51 23.00 23.25 3.09
N GLY A 52 23.55 23.09 4.29
CA GLY A 52 23.29 21.96 5.18
C GLY A 52 21.82 21.79 5.55
N ILE A 53 21.10 22.89 5.75
CA ILE A 53 19.65 22.84 6.02
C ILE A 53 18.90 22.26 4.83
N PHE A 54 19.19 22.72 3.60
CA PHE A 54 18.56 22.22 2.38
C PHE A 54 18.90 20.74 2.13
N VAL A 55 20.17 20.36 2.23
CA VAL A 55 20.60 18.97 2.02
C VAL A 55 19.98 18.06 3.09
N GLY A 56 19.94 18.51 4.35
CA GLY A 56 19.28 17.79 5.44
C GLY A 56 17.80 17.57 5.18
N GLN A 57 17.08 18.58 4.67
CA GLN A 57 15.67 18.41 4.26
C GLN A 57 15.51 17.41 3.12
N ILE A 58 16.39 17.41 2.11
CA ILE A 58 16.34 16.44 1.01
C ILE A 58 16.54 15.01 1.53
N ILE A 59 17.54 14.80 2.40
CA ILE A 59 17.81 13.50 3.02
C ILE A 59 16.59 13.04 3.83
N MET A 60 15.99 13.94 4.60
CA MET A 60 14.81 13.60 5.38
C MET A 60 13.58 13.30 4.54
N ALA A 61 13.34 14.10 3.50
CA ALA A 61 12.26 13.87 2.56
C ALA A 61 12.42 12.50 1.86
N ALA A 62 13.64 12.14 1.48
CA ALA A 62 13.95 10.84 0.88
C ALA A 62 13.71 9.68 1.87
N ALA A 63 14.11 9.85 3.13
CA ALA A 63 13.85 8.87 4.18
C ALA A 63 12.35 8.68 4.45
N LEU A 64 11.61 9.78 4.63
CA LEU A 64 10.15 9.75 4.80
C LEU A 64 9.46 9.09 3.61
N ALA A 65 9.84 9.49 2.39
CA ALA A 65 9.34 8.89 1.16
C ALA A 65 9.64 7.39 1.11
N ARG A 66 10.86 6.97 1.47
CA ARG A 66 11.21 5.54 1.49
C ARG A 66 10.29 4.74 2.41
N PHE A 67 10.10 5.20 3.65
CA PHE A 67 9.23 4.53 4.61
C PHE A 67 7.74 4.62 4.23
N ALA A 68 7.31 5.71 3.61
CA ALA A 68 5.95 5.85 3.09
C ALA A 68 5.67 4.91 1.92
N VAL A 69 6.62 4.77 0.99
CA VAL A 69 6.48 3.81 -0.12
C VAL A 69 6.48 2.37 0.43
N ASN A 70 7.31 2.05 1.43
CA ASN A 70 7.23 0.74 2.12
C ASN A 70 5.83 0.48 2.70
N GLY A 71 5.27 1.45 3.43
CA GLY A 71 3.92 1.33 3.98
C GLY A 71 2.85 1.21 2.88
N LEU A 72 3.00 1.93 1.77
CA LEU A 72 2.09 1.86 0.61
C LEU A 72 2.07 0.47 -0.05
N PHE A 73 3.18 -0.27 -0.01
CA PHE A 73 3.25 -1.65 -0.51
C PHE A 73 2.94 -2.70 0.58
N GLY A 74 2.51 -2.27 1.76
CA GLY A 74 2.18 -3.17 2.87
C GLY A 74 3.39 -3.81 3.55
N GLU A 75 4.59 -3.25 3.37
CA GLU A 75 5.82 -3.77 3.97
C GLU A 75 5.98 -3.26 5.41
N TRP A 76 5.65 -4.13 6.37
CA TRP A 76 5.71 -3.83 7.81
C TRP A 76 7.13 -3.69 8.37
N ASP A 77 8.08 -4.42 7.77
CA ASP A 77 9.46 -4.54 8.24
C ASP A 77 10.44 -3.68 7.43
N GLY A 78 9.94 -2.88 6.49
CA GLY A 78 10.76 -2.19 5.50
C GLY A 78 11.72 -1.18 6.12
N THR A 79 13.02 -1.37 5.86
CA THR A 79 14.10 -0.47 6.27
C THR A 79 14.36 0.61 5.20
N LEU A 80 15.28 1.53 5.49
CA LEU A 80 15.77 2.48 4.47
C LEU A 80 16.36 1.78 3.25
N PHE A 81 16.90 0.58 3.43
CA PHE A 81 17.60 -0.18 2.40
C PHE A 81 16.78 -1.35 1.84
N SER A 82 15.53 -1.52 2.29
CA SER A 82 14.68 -2.58 1.73
C SER A 82 14.51 -2.36 0.23
N SER A 83 14.35 -3.43 -0.54
CA SER A 83 13.95 -3.39 -1.96
C SER A 83 12.49 -3.82 -2.16
N ALA A 84 11.85 -4.40 -1.15
CA ALA A 84 10.51 -4.98 -1.27
C ALA A 84 9.42 -3.90 -1.43
N GLY A 85 9.54 -2.78 -0.72
CA GLY A 85 8.61 -1.67 -0.80
C GLY A 85 8.83 -0.73 -1.98
N GLY A 86 9.01 -1.25 -3.20
CA GLY A 86 9.10 -0.47 -4.43
C GLY A 86 10.49 0.11 -4.76
N SER A 87 10.63 0.59 -6.00
CA SER A 87 11.91 1.06 -6.55
C SER A 87 12.34 2.43 -6.01
N TRP A 88 13.65 2.69 -5.97
CA TRP A 88 14.20 4.01 -5.63
C TRP A 88 13.76 5.13 -6.60
N ALA A 89 13.42 4.79 -7.84
CA ALA A 89 12.85 5.76 -8.78
C ALA A 89 11.49 6.29 -8.27
N GLN A 90 10.64 5.40 -7.75
CA GLN A 90 9.38 5.79 -7.13
C GLN A 90 9.60 6.61 -5.85
N VAL A 91 10.57 6.21 -5.02
CA VAL A 91 10.95 6.99 -3.82
C VAL A 91 11.41 8.39 -4.21
N GLY A 92 12.21 8.52 -5.27
CA GLY A 92 12.63 9.81 -5.82
C GLY A 92 11.45 10.67 -6.30
N ALA A 93 10.46 10.07 -6.98
CA ALA A 93 9.25 10.77 -7.41
C ALA A 93 8.43 11.29 -6.20
N VAL A 94 8.22 10.45 -5.19
CA VAL A 94 7.53 10.85 -3.94
C VAL A 94 8.30 11.95 -3.20
N THR A 95 9.63 11.82 -3.12
CA THR A 95 10.52 12.82 -2.53
C THR A 95 10.38 14.17 -3.23
N GLY A 96 10.39 14.18 -4.57
CA GLY A 96 10.23 15.39 -5.36
C GLY A 96 8.90 16.09 -5.12
N ARG A 97 7.79 15.33 -5.12
CA ARG A 97 6.44 15.85 -4.80
C ARG A 97 6.35 16.43 -3.39
N TYR A 98 6.88 15.70 -2.42
CA TYR A 98 6.90 16.11 -1.02
C TYR A 98 7.70 17.41 -0.82
N LEU A 99 8.92 17.47 -1.40
CA LEU A 99 9.76 18.67 -1.34
C LEU A 99 9.11 19.86 -2.06
N PHE A 100 8.47 19.65 -3.21
CA PHE A 100 7.81 20.72 -3.95
C PHE A 100 6.77 21.45 -3.08
N LEU A 101 5.86 20.72 -2.43
CA LEU A 101 4.87 21.34 -1.55
C LEU A 101 5.48 21.87 -0.25
N THR A 102 6.50 21.19 0.30
CA THR A 102 7.20 21.68 1.50
C THR A 102 7.86 23.04 1.22
N PHE A 103 8.54 23.19 0.09
CA PHE A 103 9.16 24.46 -0.29
C PHE A 103 8.12 25.52 -0.65
N ALA A 104 7.04 25.16 -1.35
CA ALA A 104 5.92 26.07 -1.61
C ALA A 104 5.32 26.59 -0.29
N TRP A 105 5.24 25.73 0.74
CA TRP A 105 4.75 26.09 2.07
C TRP A 105 5.67 27.05 2.82
N LEU A 106 6.98 27.03 2.53
CA LEU A 106 7.97 27.95 3.14
C LEU A 106 7.94 29.36 2.54
N VAL A 107 7.35 29.54 1.34
CA VAL A 107 7.29 30.85 0.66
C VAL A 107 6.57 31.92 1.50
N PRO A 108 5.37 31.68 2.09
CA PRO A 108 4.75 32.63 3.00
C PRO A 108 5.64 33.03 4.19
N LEU A 109 6.40 32.09 4.76
CA LEU A 109 7.33 32.34 5.86
C LEU A 109 8.45 33.31 5.45
N TYR A 110 8.94 33.15 4.22
CA TYR A 110 9.93 34.03 3.64
C TYR A 110 9.41 35.48 3.56
N PHE A 111 8.18 35.67 3.08
CA PHE A 111 7.54 36.99 3.00
C PHE A 111 7.11 37.55 4.38
N LEU A 112 6.71 36.69 5.31
CA LEU A 112 6.25 37.08 6.66
C LEU A 112 7.37 37.45 7.62
N GLY A 113 8.64 37.18 7.30
CA GLY A 113 9.74 37.71 8.10
C GLY A 113 10.97 36.84 8.31
N LEU A 114 11.30 35.86 7.46
CA LEU A 114 12.65 35.25 7.53
C LEU A 114 13.76 36.29 7.33
N ASN A 115 13.50 37.36 6.57
CA ASN A 115 14.41 38.51 6.46
C ASN A 115 14.49 39.36 7.74
N THR A 116 13.50 39.27 8.63
CA THR A 116 13.52 39.93 9.94
C THR A 116 14.08 39.04 11.05
N MET A 117 14.01 37.71 10.91
CA MET A 117 14.55 36.76 11.90
C MET A 117 16.07 36.56 11.81
N SER A 118 16.71 36.99 10.72
CA SER A 118 18.17 37.00 10.61
C SER A 118 18.83 38.09 11.47
N ASP A 119 18.07 39.05 11.97
CA ASP A 119 18.52 40.05 12.93
C ASP A 119 18.29 39.57 14.38
N PRO A 120 19.35 39.29 15.16
CA PRO A 120 19.24 38.89 16.56
C PRO A 120 18.44 39.87 17.43
N GLN A 121 18.41 41.17 17.08
CA GLN A 121 17.65 42.17 17.82
C GLN A 121 16.14 42.00 17.65
N MET A 122 15.70 41.57 16.47
CA MET A 122 14.29 41.31 16.17
C MET A 122 13.75 40.06 16.88
N MET A 123 14.59 39.04 17.10
CA MET A 123 14.22 37.89 17.94
C MET A 123 13.99 38.30 19.40
N MET A 124 14.77 39.25 19.93
CA MET A 124 14.56 39.78 21.28
C MET A 124 13.32 40.68 21.40
N MET A 125 12.88 41.29 20.29
CA MET A 125 11.61 42.03 20.21
C MET A 125 10.37 41.14 20.05
N GLY A 126 10.49 39.80 20.14
CA GLY A 126 9.36 38.86 20.07
C GLY A 126 8.13 39.23 20.91
N PRO A 127 8.26 39.74 22.15
CA PRO A 127 7.12 40.21 22.94
C PRO A 127 6.54 41.56 22.47
N ALA A 128 7.31 42.36 21.74
CA ALA A 128 6.95 43.67 21.20
C ALA A 128 6.37 43.61 19.79
N MET A 129 6.53 42.49 19.07
CA MET A 129 5.77 42.21 17.86
C MET A 129 4.29 42.10 18.26
N GLY A 130 3.52 43.17 18.02
CA GLY A 130 2.13 43.27 18.48
C GLY A 130 1.32 42.00 18.23
N GLY A 131 0.39 41.68 19.14
CA GLY A 131 -0.21 40.34 19.27
C GLY A 131 -0.77 39.70 17.99
N ARG A 132 -1.07 40.48 16.95
CA ARG A 132 -1.46 39.98 15.61
C ARG A 132 -0.33 39.22 14.90
N VAL A 133 0.91 39.70 14.97
CA VAL A 133 2.07 39.05 14.33
C VAL A 133 2.43 37.76 15.08
N ALA A 134 2.44 37.82 16.41
CA ALA A 134 2.64 36.63 17.25
C ALA A 134 1.58 35.56 16.99
N PHE A 135 0.30 35.94 16.88
CA PHE A 135 -0.78 35.01 16.55
C PHE A 135 -0.65 34.41 15.14
N ALA A 136 -0.30 35.22 14.13
CA ALA A 136 -0.06 34.75 12.77
C ALA A 136 1.10 33.75 12.71
N LEU A 137 2.21 34.05 13.40
CA LEU A 137 3.37 33.17 13.48
C LEU A 137 3.03 31.86 14.21
N ALA A 138 2.32 31.93 15.35
CA ALA A 138 1.88 30.74 16.08
C ALA A 138 0.95 29.87 15.24
N SER A 139 -0.01 30.47 14.53
CA SER A 139 -0.90 29.77 13.61
C SER A 139 -0.13 29.09 12.48
N TYR A 140 0.84 29.80 11.89
CA TYR A 140 1.70 29.24 10.84
C TYR A 140 2.54 28.07 11.37
N MET A 141 3.13 28.18 12.56
CA MET A 141 3.92 27.10 13.17
C MET A 141 3.05 25.87 13.47
N MET A 142 1.83 26.08 13.97
CA MET A 142 0.87 25.00 14.18
C MET A 142 0.51 24.31 12.86
N LEU A 143 0.19 25.07 11.81
CA LEU A 143 -0.09 24.50 10.50
C LEU A 143 1.12 23.78 9.89
N SER A 144 2.33 24.27 10.14
CA SER A 144 3.57 23.65 9.67
C SER A 144 3.94 22.38 10.43
N ALA A 145 3.47 22.22 11.66
CA ALA A 145 3.57 20.95 12.39
C ALA A 145 2.56 19.93 11.87
N LEU A 146 1.40 20.41 11.39
CA LEU A 146 0.34 19.55 10.85
C LEU A 146 0.54 19.22 9.36
N SER A 147 1.19 20.05 8.56
CA SER A 147 1.30 19.83 7.11
C SER A 147 2.12 18.60 6.67
N PRO A 148 3.21 18.16 7.36
CA PRO A 148 4.07 17.10 6.84
C PRO A 148 3.37 15.76 6.60
N PRO A 149 2.57 15.21 7.54
CA PRO A 149 1.84 13.97 7.29
C PRO A 149 0.87 14.07 6.11
N ILE A 150 0.12 15.17 6.03
CA ILE A 150 -0.86 15.41 4.96
C ILE A 150 -0.19 15.47 3.59
N ILE A 151 0.90 16.24 3.47
CA ILE A 151 1.66 16.39 2.22
C ILE A 151 2.29 15.05 1.82
N LEU A 152 2.83 14.29 2.79
CA LEU A 152 3.44 12.99 2.53
C LEU A 152 2.43 11.94 2.07
N ILE A 153 1.24 11.91 2.69
CA ILE A 153 0.10 11.07 2.29
C ILE A 153 -0.29 11.37 0.83
N ALA A 154 -0.48 12.65 0.48
CA ALA A 154 -0.80 13.02 -0.91
C ALA A 154 0.34 12.67 -1.88
N ALA A 155 1.59 12.92 -1.49
CA ALA A 155 2.76 12.68 -2.34
C ALA A 155 2.98 11.20 -2.64
N VAL A 156 2.69 10.30 -1.68
CA VAL A 156 2.86 8.85 -1.86
C VAL A 156 1.69 8.23 -2.62
N SER A 157 0.46 8.76 -2.46
CA SER A 157 -0.73 8.28 -3.17
C SER A 157 -0.76 8.64 -4.65
N ALA A 158 -0.20 9.80 -5.03
CA ALA A 158 -0.27 10.30 -6.40
C ALA A 158 0.55 9.46 -7.41
N THR A 159 0.03 9.29 -8.62
CA THR A 159 0.73 8.62 -9.73
C THR A 159 1.81 9.51 -10.33
N ASP A 160 1.50 10.77 -10.54
CA ASP A 160 2.36 11.78 -11.17
C ASP A 160 2.23 13.14 -10.46
N PHE A 161 2.87 14.19 -10.98
CA PHE A 161 2.80 15.54 -10.41
C PHE A 161 1.46 16.25 -10.68
N GLY A 162 0.80 15.94 -11.79
CA GLY A 162 -0.48 16.55 -12.15
C GLY A 162 -1.60 16.06 -11.23
N ASP A 163 -1.68 14.75 -10.99
CA ASP A 163 -2.61 14.15 -10.04
C ASP A 163 -2.39 14.72 -8.63
N PHE A 164 -1.13 14.83 -8.20
CA PHE A 164 -0.75 15.38 -6.90
C PHE A 164 -1.22 16.82 -6.66
N LEU A 165 -1.28 17.67 -7.68
CA LEU A 165 -1.77 19.05 -7.57
C LEU A 165 -3.28 19.17 -7.80
N SER A 166 -3.96 18.09 -8.17
CA SER A 166 -5.38 18.14 -8.50
C SER A 166 -6.26 18.17 -7.24
N VAL A 167 -7.21 19.10 -7.18
CA VAL A 167 -8.18 19.17 -6.06
C VAL A 167 -8.98 17.86 -5.91
N ALA A 168 -9.24 17.18 -7.03
CA ALA A 168 -9.94 15.89 -7.06
C ALA A 168 -9.15 14.82 -6.27
N HIS A 169 -7.84 14.73 -6.46
CA HIS A 169 -6.98 13.80 -5.73
C HIS A 169 -7.06 14.02 -4.22
N TRP A 170 -6.90 15.27 -3.78
CA TRP A 170 -6.96 15.64 -2.36
C TRP A 170 -8.33 15.38 -1.74
N ARG A 171 -9.40 15.76 -2.45
CA ARG A 171 -10.76 15.51 -1.99
C ARG A 171 -11.02 14.02 -1.88
N ARG A 172 -10.63 13.21 -2.87
CA ARG A 172 -10.77 11.76 -2.83
C ARG A 172 -10.02 11.15 -1.64
N LEU A 173 -8.77 11.56 -1.44
CA LEU A 173 -7.88 10.96 -0.45
C LEU A 173 -8.31 11.23 1.01
N PHE A 174 -8.92 12.40 1.28
CA PHE A 174 -9.27 12.81 2.64
C PHE A 174 -10.79 12.84 2.92
N ALA A 175 -11.66 12.73 1.91
CA ALA A 175 -13.10 12.73 2.14
C ALA A 175 -13.53 11.53 3.00
N GLY A 176 -14.17 11.82 4.15
CA GLY A 176 -14.64 10.80 5.09
C GLY A 176 -13.54 10.13 5.92
N ARG A 177 -12.28 10.59 5.85
CA ARG A 177 -11.12 9.97 6.53
C ARG A 177 -10.47 10.87 7.58
N SER A 178 -11.24 11.80 8.16
CA SER A 178 -10.74 12.69 9.22
C SER A 178 -10.36 11.91 10.49
N SER A 179 -11.09 10.84 10.82
CA SER A 179 -10.78 9.95 11.95
C SER A 179 -9.45 9.23 11.75
N ASP A 180 -9.19 8.67 10.57
CA ASP A 180 -7.91 8.05 10.21
C ASP A 180 -6.76 9.05 10.35
N LEU A 181 -6.96 10.26 9.83
CA LEU A 181 -5.95 11.30 9.85
C LEU A 181 -5.67 11.74 11.30
N PHE A 182 -6.70 11.91 12.13
CA PHE A 182 -6.55 12.16 13.55
C PHE A 182 -5.73 11.06 14.23
N MET A 183 -5.98 9.79 13.90
CA MET A 183 -5.24 8.67 14.45
C MET A 183 -3.77 8.65 14.01
N VAL A 184 -3.43 9.09 12.79
CA VAL A 184 -2.02 9.33 12.38
C VAL A 184 -1.35 10.30 13.34
N TYR A 185 -1.97 11.45 13.61
CA TYR A 185 -1.41 12.45 14.53
C TYR A 185 -1.35 11.94 15.97
N ALA A 186 -2.40 11.30 16.46
CA ALA A 186 -2.46 10.78 17.83
C ALA A 186 -1.37 9.71 18.05
N ALA A 187 -1.21 8.78 17.10
CA ALA A 187 -0.17 7.76 17.17
C ALA A 187 1.24 8.38 17.10
N TYR A 188 1.46 9.32 16.18
CA TYR A 188 2.76 9.98 16.02
C TYR A 188 3.14 10.81 17.25
N ALA A 189 2.24 11.68 17.72
CA ALA A 189 2.47 12.55 18.87
C ALA A 189 2.55 11.75 20.18
N GLY A 190 1.68 10.75 20.38
CA GLY A 190 1.71 9.89 21.55
C GLY A 190 3.00 9.09 21.65
N ALA A 191 3.45 8.51 20.54
CA ALA A 191 4.69 7.77 20.50
C ALA A 191 5.92 8.68 20.70
N LEU A 192 5.92 9.89 20.13
CA LEU A 192 6.96 10.90 20.38
C LEU A 192 7.01 11.31 21.86
N GLY A 193 5.85 11.58 22.47
CA GLY A 193 5.74 11.92 23.88
C GLY A 193 6.30 10.81 24.77
N MET A 194 5.96 9.56 24.49
CA MET A 194 6.52 8.40 25.21
C MET A 194 8.04 8.30 25.06
N ALA A 195 8.56 8.50 23.85
CA ALA A 195 9.98 8.44 23.59
C ALA A 195 10.74 9.56 24.34
N CYS A 196 10.19 10.78 24.40
CA CYS A 196 10.72 11.87 25.20
C CYS A 196 10.68 11.58 26.71
N LEU A 197 9.58 11.00 27.22
CA LEU A 197 9.45 10.62 28.63
C LEU A 197 10.47 9.56 29.06
N ILE A 198 10.85 8.65 28.15
CA ILE A 198 11.90 7.65 28.40
C ILE A 198 13.30 8.27 28.29
N ALA A 199 13.54 9.10 27.27
CA ALA A 199 14.85 9.69 27.03
C ALA A 199 15.24 10.71 28.11
N PHE A 200 14.29 11.52 28.60
CA PHE A 200 14.55 12.59 29.56
C PHE A 200 15.25 12.15 30.85
N PRO A 201 14.77 11.15 31.62
CA PRO A 201 15.44 10.71 32.85
C PRO A 201 16.83 10.12 32.58
N ILE A 202 17.03 9.43 31.44
CA ILE A 202 18.33 8.89 31.04
C ILE A 202 19.32 10.04 30.82
N LEU A 203 18.90 11.09 30.11
CA LEU A 203 19.73 12.26 29.86
C LEU A 203 20.01 13.05 31.14
N MET A 204 19.02 13.23 32.02
CA MET A 204 19.21 13.88 33.32
C MET A 204 20.18 13.10 34.22
N GLY A 205 20.08 11.77 34.25
CA GLY A 205 21.03 10.92 34.97
C GLY A 205 22.45 11.03 34.41
N ALA A 206 22.59 11.06 33.08
CA ALA A 206 23.88 11.29 32.42
C ALA A 206 24.45 12.68 32.76
N PHE A 207 23.62 13.73 32.78
CA PHE A 207 24.02 15.08 33.17
C PHE A 207 24.53 15.14 34.62
N ALA A 208 23.91 14.40 35.53
CA ALA A 208 24.34 14.31 36.92
C ALA A 208 25.71 13.63 37.07
N MET A 209 26.08 12.72 36.15
CA MET A 209 27.38 12.05 36.15
C MET A 209 28.48 12.88 35.48
N ALA A 210 28.26 13.32 34.24
CA ALA A 210 29.19 14.14 33.47
C ALA A 210 28.50 14.78 32.26
N TRP A 211 28.70 16.08 32.04
CA TRP A 211 28.09 16.79 30.90
C TRP A 211 28.53 16.24 29.54
N GLN A 212 29.76 15.73 29.41
CA GLN A 212 30.24 15.12 28.16
C GLN A 212 29.49 13.82 27.85
N LEU A 213 29.23 13.00 28.88
CA LEU A 213 28.44 11.78 28.75
C LEU A 213 27.00 12.11 28.33
N ALA A 214 26.43 13.16 28.94
CA ALA A 214 25.10 13.65 28.57
C ALA A 214 25.03 14.13 27.12
N LEU A 215 26.06 14.84 26.62
CA LEU A 215 26.13 15.24 25.22
C LEU A 215 26.25 14.04 24.28
N LEU A 216 27.10 13.07 24.60
CA LEU A 216 27.27 11.87 23.78
C LEU A 216 25.97 11.06 23.71
N LEU A 217 25.37 10.76 24.87
CA LEU A 217 24.10 10.04 24.95
C LEU A 217 22.96 10.85 24.33
N GLY A 218 22.95 12.17 24.50
CA GLY A 218 22.01 13.08 23.87
C GLY A 218 22.10 13.06 22.35
N ALA A 219 23.31 13.05 21.79
CA ALA A 219 23.52 12.93 20.35
C ALA A 219 23.04 11.58 19.80
N VAL A 220 23.38 10.48 20.48
CA VAL A 220 22.94 9.13 20.09
C VAL A 220 21.43 8.98 20.19
N ALA A 221 20.84 9.39 21.32
CA ALA A 221 19.40 9.36 21.53
C ALA A 221 18.67 10.26 20.52
N GLY A 222 19.18 11.46 20.25
CA GLY A 222 18.63 12.38 19.26
C GLY A 222 18.66 11.77 17.85
N ALA A 223 19.79 11.22 17.43
CA ALA A 223 19.92 10.52 16.14
C ALA A 223 18.92 9.36 16.02
N PHE A 224 18.80 8.55 17.07
CA PHE A 224 17.84 7.46 17.14
C PHE A 224 16.39 7.95 17.05
N LEU A 225 15.99 8.89 17.90
CA LEU A 225 14.64 9.45 17.94
C LEU A 225 14.26 10.04 16.59
N PHE A 226 15.18 10.76 15.97
CA PHE A 226 14.94 11.39 14.68
C PHE A 226 14.69 10.36 13.56
N GLY A 227 15.53 9.33 13.50
CA GLY A 227 15.36 8.26 12.54
C GLY A 227 14.10 7.40 12.77
N TRP A 228 13.78 7.15 14.04
CA TRP A 228 12.55 6.48 14.44
C TRP A 228 11.30 7.32 14.10
N MET A 229 11.33 8.64 14.33
CA MET A 229 10.25 9.56 13.94
C MET A 229 10.02 9.55 12.43
N ALA A 230 11.10 9.59 11.64
CA ALA A 230 11.02 9.49 10.18
C ALA A 230 10.38 8.17 9.75
N SER A 231 10.75 7.06 10.38
CA SER A 231 10.18 5.74 10.07
C SER A 231 8.71 5.65 10.45
N LEU A 232 8.35 6.07 11.66
CA LEU A 232 6.97 6.03 12.14
C LEU A 232 6.07 6.87 11.24
N LEU A 233 6.45 8.12 10.99
CA LEU A 233 5.65 9.05 10.20
C LEU A 233 5.50 8.56 8.76
N GLY A 234 6.61 8.15 8.13
CA GLY A 234 6.59 7.60 6.79
C GLY A 234 5.65 6.42 6.68
N ARG A 235 5.78 5.42 7.56
CA ARG A 235 4.92 4.22 7.55
C ARG A 235 3.46 4.55 7.79
N LEU A 236 3.12 5.39 8.78
CA LEU A 236 1.74 5.80 9.04
C LEU A 236 1.12 6.45 7.79
N CYS A 237 1.86 7.34 7.12
CA CYS A 237 1.40 7.98 5.88
C CYS A 237 1.24 6.98 4.73
N GLY A 238 2.17 6.04 4.58
CA GLY A 238 2.13 4.99 3.58
C GLY A 238 0.94 4.04 3.74
N PHE A 239 0.69 3.57 4.97
CA PHE A 239 -0.46 2.70 5.26
C PHE A 239 -1.79 3.44 5.15
N PHE A 240 -1.82 4.75 5.47
CA PHE A 240 -3.00 5.57 5.21
C PHE A 240 -3.33 5.61 3.71
N ALA A 241 -2.30 5.82 2.87
CA ALA A 241 -2.43 5.82 1.42
C ALA A 241 -2.78 4.44 0.84
N PHE A 242 -2.28 3.36 1.45
CA PHE A 242 -2.63 1.98 1.07
C PHE A 242 -4.15 1.72 1.21
N GLY A 243 -4.76 2.17 2.32
CA GLY A 243 -6.20 2.02 2.54
C GLY A 243 -7.08 2.63 1.44
N ASP A 244 -6.64 3.73 0.81
CA ASP A 244 -7.38 4.38 -0.29
C ASP A 244 -7.48 3.48 -1.54
N ARG A 245 -6.42 2.72 -1.83
CA ARG A 245 -6.41 1.79 -2.98
C ARG A 245 -7.37 0.61 -2.79
N GLY A 246 -7.62 0.21 -1.55
CA GLY A 246 -8.63 -0.79 -1.21
C GLY A 246 -10.05 -0.32 -1.59
N PHE A 247 -10.35 0.96 -1.40
CA PHE A 247 -11.68 1.52 -1.70
C PHE A 247 -11.90 1.87 -3.18
N ALA A 248 -10.88 2.38 -3.88
CA ALA A 248 -11.01 2.78 -5.28
C ALA A 248 -11.19 1.60 -6.26
N GLY A 249 -10.75 0.38 -5.89
CA GLY A 249 -10.91 -0.82 -6.70
C GLY A 249 -12.34 -1.37 -6.79
N GLY A 250 -13.26 -0.90 -5.93
CA GLY A 250 -14.66 -1.36 -5.87
C GLY A 250 -15.67 -0.48 -6.61
N ARG A 251 -15.26 0.70 -7.11
CA ARG A 251 -16.07 1.54 -8.01
C ARG A 251 -15.39 1.57 -9.37
N SER A 252 -15.66 0.55 -10.17
CA SER A 252 -15.56 0.66 -11.61
C SER A 252 -16.54 1.75 -12.07
N GLU A 253 -16.08 3.00 -12.09
CA GLU A 253 -16.60 4.00 -13.00
C GLU A 253 -16.43 3.42 -14.40
N THR A 254 -17.50 2.85 -14.93
CA THR A 254 -17.65 2.66 -16.37
C THR A 254 -17.44 4.06 -16.96
N PRO A 255 -16.43 4.27 -17.83
CA PRO A 255 -16.27 5.57 -18.47
C PRO A 255 -17.58 5.88 -19.16
N GLY A 256 -18.25 6.93 -18.68
CA GLY A 256 -19.49 7.41 -19.28
C GLY A 256 -19.22 7.60 -20.77
N LEU A 257 -19.94 6.84 -21.59
CA LEU A 257 -20.12 7.09 -23.00
C LEU A 257 -20.57 8.55 -23.12
N SER A 258 -19.63 9.40 -23.50
CA SER A 258 -19.93 10.74 -23.95
C SER A 258 -20.85 10.61 -25.15
N SER A 259 -22.05 11.16 -24.98
CA SER A 259 -23.00 11.48 -26.03
C SER A 259 -22.27 12.12 -27.21
N GLN A 260 -22.03 11.31 -28.23
CA GLN A 260 -21.63 11.77 -29.55
C GLN A 260 -22.91 12.34 -30.20
N PRO A 261 -22.91 13.59 -30.69
CA PRO A 261 -24.09 14.15 -31.33
C PRO A 261 -24.26 13.54 -32.72
N ASP A 262 -25.47 13.02 -32.97
CA ASP A 262 -25.98 12.60 -34.27
C ASP A 262 -25.76 13.69 -35.32
N ALA A 263 -24.89 13.41 -36.30
CA ALA A 263 -24.87 14.11 -37.57
C ALA A 263 -25.52 13.20 -38.63
N ARG A 264 -26.78 13.52 -38.92
CA ARG A 264 -27.57 13.02 -40.05
C ARG A 264 -26.83 13.20 -41.37
N HIS A 265 -26.80 12.16 -42.20
CA HIS A 265 -26.95 12.33 -43.65
C HIS A 265 -27.78 11.21 -44.26
N ASP A 266 -28.72 11.65 -45.09
CA ASP A 266 -29.81 10.94 -45.72
C ASP A 266 -29.36 9.96 -46.81
N HIS A 267 -30.08 8.84 -46.98
CA HIS A 267 -30.56 8.40 -48.29
C HIS A 267 -31.69 7.35 -48.20
N HIS A 268 -32.72 7.59 -49.01
CA HIS A 268 -33.99 6.87 -49.19
C HIS A 268 -33.86 5.43 -49.73
N ALA A 269 -34.76 4.53 -49.29
CA ALA A 269 -35.65 3.72 -50.13
C ALA A 269 -36.69 2.92 -49.27
N PRO A 270 -37.88 2.54 -49.79
CA PRO A 270 -39.10 2.35 -48.98
C PRO A 270 -39.58 0.89 -48.80
N ALA A 271 -40.22 0.63 -47.63
CA ALA A 271 -41.40 -0.22 -47.28
C ALA A 271 -41.55 -1.67 -47.84
N PRO A 272 -42.34 -2.61 -47.24
CA PRO A 272 -43.49 -2.38 -46.34
C PRO A 272 -43.75 -3.37 -45.17
N ALA A 273 -44.78 -2.99 -44.39
CA ALA A 273 -45.77 -3.81 -43.65
C ALA A 273 -45.51 -4.25 -42.19
N SER A 274 -46.28 -3.58 -41.31
CA SER A 274 -46.73 -3.91 -39.93
C SER A 274 -47.40 -5.30 -39.81
N PRO A 275 -47.70 -5.89 -38.60
CA PRO A 275 -48.37 -5.21 -37.49
C PRO A 275 -48.08 -5.62 -36.02
N ALA A 276 -48.33 -4.64 -35.14
CA ALA A 276 -49.03 -4.69 -33.84
C ALA A 276 -48.60 -5.65 -32.71
N ALA A 277 -48.22 -5.07 -31.56
CA ALA A 277 -48.64 -5.55 -30.24
C ALA A 277 -48.61 -4.44 -29.17
N VAL A 278 -49.81 -4.07 -28.72
CA VAL A 278 -50.27 -3.73 -27.35
C VAL A 278 -49.44 -2.77 -26.45
N PRO A 279 -50.04 -1.66 -25.97
CA PRO A 279 -49.49 -0.88 -24.87
C PRO A 279 -49.98 -1.42 -23.52
N LEU A 280 -49.06 -1.68 -22.59
CA LEU A 280 -49.40 -1.77 -21.16
C LEU A 280 -48.58 -0.73 -20.39
N SER A 281 -49.29 0.32 -19.97
CA SER A 281 -48.88 1.19 -18.89
C SER A 281 -48.78 0.37 -17.60
N SER A 282 -47.60 0.34 -16.99
CA SER A 282 -47.43 0.00 -15.58
C SER A 282 -46.89 1.25 -14.88
N MET A 283 -47.72 1.79 -14.00
CA MET A 283 -47.36 2.88 -13.09
C MET A 283 -46.13 2.47 -12.27
N ALA A 284 -45.04 3.22 -12.42
CA ALA A 284 -43.92 3.17 -11.48
C ALA A 284 -44.18 4.24 -10.41
N THR A 285 -44.65 3.80 -9.25
CA THR A 285 -44.67 4.56 -8.01
C THR A 285 -43.20 4.84 -7.59
N PRO A 286 -42.80 6.07 -7.25
CA PRO A 286 -41.48 6.32 -6.69
C PRO A 286 -41.48 5.77 -5.27
N LEU A 287 -40.72 4.70 -5.03
CA LEU A 287 -40.36 4.27 -3.68
C LEU A 287 -39.16 5.10 -3.23
N ASP A 288 -39.45 6.20 -2.53
CA ASP A 288 -38.51 6.82 -1.59
C ASP A 288 -38.31 5.87 -0.40
N GLY A 289 -37.51 4.84 -0.60
CA GLY A 289 -36.99 3.98 0.45
C GLY A 289 -35.54 4.34 0.71
N GLU A 290 -35.26 4.98 1.85
CA GLU A 290 -33.91 5.10 2.39
C GLU A 290 -33.22 3.73 2.40
N PRO A 291 -31.91 3.63 2.10
CA PRO A 291 -31.18 2.36 2.11
C PRO A 291 -31.07 1.86 3.57
N THR A 292 -32.04 1.06 3.97
CA THR A 292 -32.08 0.41 5.28
C THR A 292 -30.90 -0.54 5.42
N GLY A 293 -29.96 -0.15 6.30
CA GLY A 293 -28.97 -0.96 7.02
C GLY A 293 -28.50 -2.26 6.35
N GLY A 294 -27.32 -2.21 5.72
CA GLY A 294 -26.58 -3.44 5.42
C GLY A 294 -26.28 -4.25 6.69
N PRO A 295 -26.06 -5.57 6.57
CA PRO A 295 -25.75 -6.43 7.71
C PRO A 295 -24.54 -5.92 8.49
N PRO A 296 -24.51 -6.11 9.83
CA PRO A 296 -23.48 -5.56 10.69
C PRO A 296 -22.09 -6.07 10.31
N MET A 297 -21.05 -5.26 10.56
CA MET A 297 -19.67 -5.71 10.44
C MET A 297 -19.37 -6.74 11.52
N LEU A 298 -18.64 -7.79 11.16
CA LEU A 298 -18.26 -8.87 12.08
C LEU A 298 -17.05 -8.47 12.94
N PRO A 299 -17.19 -8.27 14.27
CA PRO A 299 -16.05 -8.25 15.15
C PRO A 299 -15.47 -9.68 15.29
N ASP A 300 -14.16 -9.78 15.45
CA ASP A 300 -13.45 -11.00 15.82
C ASP A 300 -13.53 -12.17 14.81
N SER A 301 -13.47 -11.85 13.50
CA SER A 301 -13.48 -12.86 12.43
C SER A 301 -12.38 -13.92 12.59
N ALA A 302 -11.19 -13.52 13.06
CA ALA A 302 -10.05 -14.42 13.23
C ALA A 302 -10.32 -15.48 14.31
N ASP A 303 -10.86 -15.07 15.46
CA ASP A 303 -11.16 -15.98 16.58
C ASP A 303 -12.28 -16.94 16.20
N ARG A 304 -13.30 -16.47 15.49
CA ARG A 304 -14.39 -17.31 14.97
C ARG A 304 -13.87 -18.36 13.99
N VAL A 305 -13.00 -17.97 13.05
CA VAL A 305 -12.34 -18.93 12.13
C VAL A 305 -11.49 -19.93 12.91
N GLN A 306 -10.73 -19.49 13.93
CA GLN A 306 -9.90 -20.39 14.72
C GLN A 306 -10.73 -21.38 15.54
N ASN A 307 -11.84 -20.92 16.14
CA ASN A 307 -12.76 -21.79 16.88
C ASN A 307 -13.45 -22.80 15.96
N ALA A 308 -13.88 -22.37 14.77
CA ALA A 308 -14.42 -23.28 13.76
C ALA A 308 -13.38 -24.32 13.32
N ARG A 309 -12.10 -23.93 13.14
CA ARG A 309 -11.02 -24.88 12.81
C ARG A 309 -10.81 -25.93 13.89
N LYS A 310 -10.81 -25.55 15.17
CA LYS A 310 -10.74 -26.50 16.29
C LYS A 310 -11.94 -27.45 16.29
N LYS A 311 -13.15 -26.92 16.03
CA LYS A 311 -14.38 -27.73 15.98
C LYS A 311 -14.38 -28.70 14.80
N PHE A 312 -13.80 -28.30 13.67
CA PHE A 312 -13.70 -29.11 12.46
C PHE A 312 -12.91 -30.41 12.67
N GLU A 313 -11.96 -30.44 13.61
CA GLU A 313 -11.20 -31.65 13.96
C GLU A 313 -12.10 -32.75 14.58
N THR A 314 -13.18 -32.36 15.25
CA THR A 314 -14.12 -33.30 15.91
C THR A 314 -15.41 -33.50 15.14
N ASP A 315 -15.93 -32.44 14.52
CA ASP A 315 -17.23 -32.41 13.85
C ASP A 315 -17.17 -31.41 12.67
N PRO A 316 -16.80 -31.90 11.46
CA PRO A 316 -16.68 -31.07 10.26
C PRO A 316 -17.98 -30.34 9.88
N ASP A 317 -19.12 -31.02 9.93
CA ASP A 317 -20.40 -30.46 9.51
C ASP A 317 -20.87 -29.36 10.47
N ALA A 318 -20.73 -29.58 11.78
CA ALA A 318 -21.09 -28.56 12.77
C ALA A 318 -20.13 -27.36 12.77
N ALA A 319 -18.90 -27.50 12.28
CA ALA A 319 -17.97 -26.39 12.08
C ALA A 319 -18.33 -25.58 10.83
N ILE A 320 -18.64 -26.24 9.71
CA ILE A 320 -19.10 -25.59 8.48
C ILE A 320 -20.40 -24.82 8.74
N ALA A 321 -21.41 -25.47 9.33
CA ALA A 321 -22.69 -24.83 9.66
C ALA A 321 -22.53 -23.62 10.58
N SER A 322 -21.57 -23.66 11.52
CA SER A 322 -21.28 -22.51 12.39
C SER A 322 -20.69 -21.32 11.63
N LEU A 323 -19.90 -21.55 10.58
CA LEU A 323 -19.36 -20.46 9.75
C LEU A 323 -20.40 -19.94 8.75
N GLU A 324 -21.27 -20.80 8.23
CA GLU A 324 -22.40 -20.41 7.38
C GLU A 324 -23.35 -19.49 8.15
N GLN A 325 -23.71 -19.85 9.39
CA GLN A 325 -24.52 -19.00 10.26
C GLN A 325 -23.88 -17.62 10.47
N VAL A 326 -22.56 -17.57 10.70
CA VAL A 326 -21.83 -16.28 10.82
C VAL A 326 -21.83 -15.52 9.50
N HIS A 327 -21.78 -16.19 8.36
CA HIS A 327 -21.86 -15.54 7.06
C HIS A 327 -23.27 -14.95 6.79
N GLU A 328 -24.33 -15.63 7.22
CA GLU A 328 -25.71 -15.15 7.08
C GLU A 328 -26.03 -13.97 8.00
N GLU A 329 -25.47 -13.94 9.20
CA GLU A 329 -25.73 -12.90 10.21
C GLU A 329 -24.97 -11.59 9.94
N TYR A 330 -23.81 -11.65 9.27
CA TYR A 330 -22.90 -10.51 9.12
C TYR A 330 -22.54 -10.20 7.66
N ALA A 331 -22.00 -9.00 7.42
CA ALA A 331 -21.50 -8.64 6.11
C ALA A 331 -20.41 -9.62 5.62
N PRO A 332 -20.38 -9.96 4.31
CA PRO A 332 -19.42 -10.90 3.74
C PRO A 332 -17.97 -10.56 4.12
N HIS A 333 -17.30 -11.49 4.80
CA HIS A 333 -15.94 -11.29 5.30
C HIS A 333 -14.96 -12.26 4.62
N PRO A 334 -13.83 -11.78 4.04
CA PRO A 334 -12.89 -12.62 3.29
C PRO A 334 -12.41 -13.84 4.06
N GLN A 335 -12.08 -13.70 5.35
CA GLN A 335 -11.56 -14.79 6.17
C GLN A 335 -12.59 -15.91 6.44
N ILE A 336 -13.86 -15.55 6.60
CA ILE A 336 -14.94 -16.51 6.87
C ILE A 336 -15.23 -17.31 5.60
N LEU A 337 -15.40 -16.62 4.46
CA LEU A 337 -15.61 -17.25 3.17
C LEU A 337 -14.41 -18.12 2.76
N HIS A 338 -13.19 -17.64 2.99
CA HIS A 338 -11.97 -18.43 2.82
C HIS A 338 -12.00 -19.72 3.65
N ALA A 339 -12.33 -19.63 4.94
CA ALA A 339 -12.41 -20.79 5.82
C ALA A 339 -13.49 -21.79 5.36
N LEU A 340 -14.66 -21.30 4.94
CA LEU A 340 -15.73 -22.13 4.37
C LEU A 340 -15.26 -22.92 3.14
N VAL A 341 -14.54 -22.27 2.21
CA VAL A 341 -13.96 -22.94 1.03
C VAL A 341 -13.03 -24.08 1.44
N LEU A 342 -12.08 -23.80 2.35
CA LEU A 342 -11.11 -24.80 2.78
C LEU A 342 -11.77 -25.98 3.51
N MET A 343 -12.70 -25.70 4.43
CA MET A 343 -13.40 -26.73 5.19
C MET A 343 -14.31 -27.58 4.31
N CYS A 344 -15.08 -26.98 3.41
CA CYS A 344 -15.90 -27.72 2.45
C CYS A 344 -15.03 -28.60 1.53
N HIS A 345 -13.87 -28.10 1.09
CA HIS A 345 -12.93 -28.88 0.30
C HIS A 345 -12.36 -30.07 1.08
N GLN A 346 -11.96 -29.86 2.33
CA GLN A 346 -11.41 -30.90 3.21
C GLN A 346 -12.46 -31.97 3.60
N ALA A 347 -13.72 -31.58 3.73
CA ALA A 347 -14.85 -32.49 3.96
C ALA A 347 -15.35 -33.19 2.67
N GLU A 348 -14.61 -33.08 1.56
CA GLU A 348 -14.95 -33.63 0.25
C GLU A 348 -16.26 -33.10 -0.38
N ARG A 349 -16.84 -32.02 0.15
CA ARG A 349 -18.02 -31.30 -0.38
C ARG A 349 -17.62 -30.38 -1.54
N LYS A 350 -17.18 -30.98 -2.64
CA LYS A 350 -16.52 -30.28 -3.78
C LYS A 350 -17.39 -29.21 -4.44
N GLU A 351 -18.68 -29.49 -4.68
CA GLU A 351 -19.58 -28.55 -5.37
C GLU A 351 -19.85 -27.30 -4.52
N GLU A 352 -20.01 -27.51 -3.21
CA GLU A 352 -20.19 -26.43 -2.25
C GLU A 352 -18.90 -25.60 -2.10
N ALA A 353 -17.74 -26.25 -2.05
CA ALA A 353 -16.46 -25.55 -2.03
C ALA A 353 -16.28 -24.64 -3.26
N VAL A 354 -16.70 -25.08 -4.46
CA VAL A 354 -16.69 -24.25 -5.67
C VAL A 354 -17.66 -23.06 -5.54
N THR A 355 -18.85 -23.31 -5.01
CA THR A 355 -19.88 -22.27 -4.80
C THR A 355 -19.36 -21.20 -3.84
N TRP A 356 -18.81 -21.61 -2.70
CA TRP A 356 -18.19 -20.71 -1.73
C TRP A 356 -16.97 -19.99 -2.32
N ALA A 357 -16.17 -20.64 -3.17
CA ALA A 357 -15.01 -20.00 -3.78
C ALA A 357 -15.42 -18.88 -4.74
N LYS A 358 -16.49 -19.09 -5.53
CA LYS A 358 -17.06 -18.05 -6.40
C LYS A 358 -17.58 -16.85 -5.62
N ALA A 359 -18.15 -17.07 -4.43
CA ALA A 359 -18.58 -16.00 -3.54
C ALA A 359 -17.39 -15.29 -2.87
N ALA A 360 -16.36 -16.05 -2.46
CA ALA A 360 -15.20 -15.56 -1.74
C ALA A 360 -14.29 -14.67 -2.60
N LEU A 361 -13.99 -15.10 -3.83
CA LEU A 361 -12.98 -14.46 -4.68
C LEU A 361 -13.27 -12.97 -4.94
N PRO A 362 -14.48 -12.54 -5.37
CA PRO A 362 -14.79 -11.12 -5.53
C PRO A 362 -14.62 -10.33 -4.24
N VAL A 363 -15.02 -10.90 -3.10
CA VAL A 363 -14.88 -10.25 -1.79
C VAL A 363 -13.40 -10.10 -1.41
N CYS A 364 -12.56 -11.10 -1.69
CA CYS A 364 -11.12 -11.02 -1.49
C CYS A 364 -10.48 -9.95 -2.37
N PHE A 365 -10.86 -9.85 -3.65
CA PHE A 365 -10.34 -8.81 -4.55
C PHE A 365 -10.76 -7.41 -4.13
N ASN A 366 -12.04 -7.23 -3.80
CA ASN A 366 -12.61 -5.93 -3.43
C ASN A 366 -12.02 -5.41 -2.10
N ARG A 367 -11.61 -6.30 -1.19
CA ARG A 367 -10.96 -5.93 0.09
C ARG A 367 -9.43 -6.05 0.07
N GLY A 368 -8.83 -6.24 -1.11
CA GLY A 368 -7.37 -6.35 -1.23
C GLY A 368 -6.75 -7.57 -0.53
N ALA A 369 -7.54 -8.58 -0.14
CA ALA A 369 -7.10 -9.79 0.54
C ALA A 369 -6.55 -10.83 -0.46
N LEU A 370 -5.60 -10.41 -1.30
CA LEU A 370 -4.99 -11.24 -2.36
C LEU A 370 -4.35 -12.55 -1.86
N PRO A 371 -3.69 -12.59 -0.67
CA PRO A 371 -3.14 -13.85 -0.15
C PRO A 371 -4.22 -14.93 0.06
N LEU A 372 -5.41 -14.55 0.54
CA LEU A 372 -6.53 -15.49 0.73
C LEU A 372 -7.11 -15.95 -0.62
N ALA A 373 -7.20 -15.04 -1.60
CA ALA A 373 -7.61 -15.41 -2.97
C ALA A 373 -6.63 -16.41 -3.60
N ALA A 374 -5.32 -16.23 -3.37
CA ALA A 374 -4.29 -17.15 -3.82
C ALA A 374 -4.44 -18.53 -3.14
N GLU A 375 -4.66 -18.57 -1.82
CA GLU A 375 -4.88 -19.82 -1.09
C GLU A 375 -6.15 -20.57 -1.56
N ILE A 376 -7.23 -19.84 -1.89
CA ILE A 376 -8.44 -20.41 -2.52
C ILE A 376 -8.09 -21.04 -3.86
N LEU A 377 -7.42 -20.32 -4.76
CA LEU A 377 -7.08 -20.84 -6.09
C LEU A 377 -6.13 -22.04 -5.99
N LYS A 378 -5.19 -22.02 -5.05
CA LYS A 378 -4.27 -23.13 -4.78
C LYS A 378 -5.04 -24.39 -4.37
N THR A 379 -5.94 -24.26 -3.41
CA THR A 379 -6.76 -25.38 -2.91
C THR A 379 -7.69 -25.90 -3.99
N MET A 380 -8.30 -24.99 -4.75
CA MET A 380 -9.27 -25.29 -5.79
C MET A 380 -8.64 -25.44 -7.18
N TRP A 381 -7.34 -25.74 -7.27
CA TRP A 381 -6.60 -25.74 -8.54
C TRP A 381 -7.19 -26.67 -9.62
N LYS A 382 -7.71 -27.83 -9.19
CA LYS A 382 -8.38 -28.80 -10.05
C LYS A 382 -9.69 -28.26 -10.64
N PHE A 383 -10.31 -27.30 -9.97
CA PHE A 383 -11.57 -26.66 -10.35
C PHE A 383 -11.37 -25.24 -10.88
N ARG A 384 -10.14 -24.83 -11.21
CA ARG A 384 -9.81 -23.45 -11.62
C ARG A 384 -10.65 -22.92 -12.78
N GLU A 385 -11.07 -23.78 -13.72
CA GLU A 385 -11.92 -23.40 -14.86
C GLU A 385 -13.34 -23.06 -14.40
N ALA A 386 -13.83 -23.74 -13.36
CA ALA A 386 -15.14 -23.45 -12.79
C ALA A 386 -15.18 -22.11 -12.06
N LEU A 387 -14.05 -21.57 -11.61
CA LEU A 387 -13.98 -20.31 -10.84
C LEU A 387 -14.16 -19.05 -11.70
N ASP A 388 -14.10 -19.17 -13.03
CA ASP A 388 -14.34 -18.08 -13.99
C ASP A 388 -13.53 -16.80 -13.71
N LEU A 389 -12.24 -16.97 -13.40
CA LEU A 389 -11.34 -15.86 -13.10
C LEU A 389 -10.96 -15.08 -14.37
N SER A 390 -11.11 -13.76 -14.33
CA SER A 390 -10.61 -12.88 -15.40
C SER A 390 -9.08 -12.88 -15.46
N ASP A 391 -8.50 -12.51 -16.61
CA ASP A 391 -7.04 -12.52 -16.76
C ASP A 391 -6.35 -11.53 -15.82
N ASP A 392 -6.96 -10.37 -15.53
CA ASP A 392 -6.43 -9.44 -14.51
C ASP A 392 -6.44 -10.04 -13.10
N GLN A 393 -7.50 -10.77 -12.74
CA GLN A 393 -7.57 -11.49 -11.46
C GLN A 393 -6.51 -12.59 -11.37
N LYS A 394 -6.32 -13.36 -12.45
CA LYS A 394 -5.24 -14.36 -12.55
C LYS A 394 -3.87 -13.71 -12.34
N LEU A 395 -3.58 -12.57 -12.98
CA LEU A 395 -2.30 -11.86 -12.82
C LEU A 395 -2.06 -11.38 -11.38
N LYS A 396 -3.10 -10.84 -10.72
CA LYS A 396 -3.03 -10.41 -9.31
C LYS A 396 -2.73 -11.58 -8.39
N ILE A 397 -3.39 -12.73 -8.59
CA ILE A 397 -3.12 -13.95 -7.83
C ILE A 397 -1.71 -14.49 -8.11
N ALA A 398 -1.28 -14.53 -9.37
CA ALA A 398 0.06 -14.97 -9.75
C ALA A 398 1.16 -14.11 -9.09
N THR A 399 0.94 -12.79 -9.03
CA THR A 399 1.84 -11.85 -8.33
C THR A 399 1.85 -12.15 -6.83
N SER A 400 0.69 -12.41 -6.23
CA SER A 400 0.61 -12.82 -4.82
C SER A 400 1.38 -14.10 -4.54
N PHE A 401 1.27 -15.12 -5.39
CA PHE A 401 2.06 -16.35 -5.27
C PHE A 401 3.56 -16.08 -5.37
N SER A 402 3.98 -15.26 -6.34
CA SER A 402 5.38 -14.89 -6.53
C SER A 402 5.95 -14.23 -5.28
N ASN A 403 5.22 -13.27 -4.70
CA ASN A 403 5.63 -12.55 -3.48
C ASN A 403 5.70 -13.45 -2.24
N SER A 404 4.88 -14.51 -2.19
CA SER A 404 4.90 -15.50 -1.11
C SER A 404 5.96 -16.59 -1.27
N GLY A 405 6.73 -16.58 -2.36
CA GLY A 405 7.71 -17.63 -2.69
C GLY A 405 7.10 -18.90 -3.29
N GLU A 406 5.80 -18.92 -3.58
CA GLU A 406 5.10 -20.04 -4.21
C GLU A 406 5.27 -20.03 -5.74
N LEU A 407 6.53 -20.03 -6.19
CA LEU A 407 6.94 -19.80 -7.57
C LEU A 407 6.31 -20.76 -8.59
N ALA A 408 6.09 -22.03 -8.21
CA ALA A 408 5.46 -23.02 -9.09
C ALA A 408 4.00 -22.67 -9.42
N TYR A 409 3.22 -22.23 -8.44
CA TYR A 409 1.84 -21.80 -8.66
C TYR A 409 1.79 -20.47 -9.42
N ALA A 410 2.69 -19.53 -9.11
CA ALA A 410 2.81 -18.28 -9.85
C ALA A 410 3.03 -18.54 -11.35
N ALA A 411 4.02 -19.37 -11.69
CA ALA A 411 4.32 -19.72 -13.08
C ALA A 411 3.12 -20.38 -13.79
N ASN A 412 2.43 -21.30 -13.11
CA ASN A 412 1.26 -21.97 -13.68
C ASN A 412 0.11 -20.98 -13.95
N VAL A 413 -0.16 -20.04 -13.05
CA VAL A 413 -1.22 -19.04 -13.25
C VAL A 413 -0.86 -18.08 -14.39
N TYR A 414 0.39 -17.62 -14.47
CA TYR A 414 0.84 -16.83 -15.62
C TYR A 414 0.73 -17.60 -16.93
N ALA A 415 1.08 -18.90 -16.94
CA ALA A 415 0.94 -19.75 -18.11
C ALA A 415 -0.51 -19.87 -18.59
N LEU A 416 -1.50 -19.88 -17.69
CA LEU A 416 -2.93 -19.86 -18.08
C LEU A 416 -3.29 -18.58 -18.84
N VAL A 417 -2.77 -17.42 -18.40
CA VAL A 417 -2.98 -16.14 -19.09
C VAL A 417 -2.30 -16.15 -20.46
N ILE A 418 -1.09 -16.69 -20.55
CA ILE A 418 -0.35 -16.82 -21.83
C ILE A 418 -1.04 -17.78 -22.81
N GLN A 419 -1.67 -18.84 -22.31
CA GLN A 419 -2.44 -19.77 -23.14
C GLN A 419 -3.67 -19.10 -23.76
N ALA A 420 -4.30 -18.17 -23.03
CA ALA A 420 -5.42 -17.37 -23.54
C ALA A 420 -4.95 -16.28 -24.51
N ASP A 421 -3.88 -15.55 -24.16
CA ASP A 421 -3.24 -14.54 -25.01
C ASP A 421 -1.72 -14.70 -25.02
N ARG A 422 -1.19 -15.23 -26.13
CA ARG A 422 0.24 -15.51 -26.32
C ARG A 422 1.11 -14.26 -26.31
N ASN A 423 0.53 -13.09 -26.51
CA ASN A 423 1.25 -11.81 -26.55
C ASN A 423 1.06 -10.98 -25.28
N HIS A 424 0.49 -11.58 -24.22
CA HIS A 424 0.20 -10.88 -22.97
C HIS A 424 1.48 -10.48 -22.21
N ALA A 425 2.01 -9.30 -22.49
CA ALA A 425 3.32 -8.83 -22.03
C ALA A 425 3.53 -8.92 -20.49
N ARG A 426 2.51 -8.61 -19.69
CA ARG A 426 2.59 -8.73 -18.21
C ARG A 426 2.79 -10.16 -17.74
N ALA A 427 2.13 -11.13 -18.37
CA ALA A 427 2.22 -12.54 -17.99
C ALA A 427 3.59 -13.12 -18.37
N ILE A 428 4.08 -12.78 -19.57
CA ILE A 428 5.41 -13.16 -20.06
C ILE A 428 6.50 -12.64 -19.09
N LYS A 429 6.45 -11.35 -18.73
CA LYS A 429 7.37 -10.76 -17.74
C LYS A 429 7.27 -11.43 -16.37
N GLY A 430 6.05 -11.81 -15.95
CA GLY A 430 5.82 -12.56 -14.72
C GLY A 430 6.52 -13.92 -14.71
N VAL A 431 6.40 -14.70 -15.79
CA VAL A 431 7.11 -16.00 -15.93
C VAL A 431 8.63 -15.81 -15.99
N MET A 432 9.11 -14.78 -16.69
CA MET A 432 10.54 -14.46 -16.75
C MET A 432 11.09 -14.15 -15.35
N HIS A 433 10.39 -13.31 -14.58
CA HIS A 433 10.78 -12.99 -13.20
C HIS A 433 10.85 -14.25 -12.33
N VAL A 434 9.84 -15.12 -12.39
CA VAL A 434 9.84 -16.39 -11.66
C VAL A 434 11.02 -17.28 -12.08
N ALA A 435 11.33 -17.34 -13.37
CA ALA A 435 12.47 -18.11 -13.87
C ALA A 435 13.83 -17.54 -13.39
N GLU A 436 13.96 -16.21 -13.32
CA GLU A 436 15.15 -15.56 -12.78
C GLU A 436 15.35 -15.87 -11.30
N THR A 437 14.29 -15.77 -10.48
CA THR A 437 14.33 -16.11 -9.06
C THR A 437 14.75 -17.57 -8.86
N LEU A 438 14.16 -18.50 -9.63
CA LEU A 438 14.51 -19.93 -9.57
C LEU A 438 15.98 -20.19 -9.96
N ALA A 439 16.51 -19.47 -10.94
CA ALA A 439 17.90 -19.64 -11.39
C ALA A 439 18.93 -19.02 -10.43
N GLY A 440 18.56 -17.92 -9.75
CA GLY A 440 19.44 -17.14 -8.89
C GLY A 440 19.40 -17.57 -7.43
N GLU A 441 18.28 -17.29 -6.76
CA GLU A 441 18.16 -17.39 -5.30
C GLU A 441 17.97 -18.83 -4.84
N ASP A 442 17.17 -19.62 -5.56
CA ASP A 442 16.80 -20.98 -5.14
C ASP A 442 17.78 -22.06 -5.64
N GLY A 443 18.72 -21.72 -6.54
CA GLY A 443 19.61 -22.69 -7.18
C GLY A 443 18.90 -23.71 -8.08
N ARG A 444 17.61 -23.51 -8.39
CA ARG A 444 16.76 -24.40 -9.21
C ARG A 444 16.84 -24.06 -10.70
N ALA A 445 18.07 -23.90 -11.21
CA ALA A 445 18.30 -23.49 -12.60
C ALA A 445 17.67 -24.42 -13.64
N ALA A 446 17.53 -25.72 -13.35
CA ALA A 446 16.85 -26.67 -14.24
C ALA A 446 15.36 -26.33 -14.46
N ASP A 447 14.66 -25.82 -13.44
CA ASP A 447 13.26 -25.42 -13.57
C ASP A 447 13.13 -24.08 -14.31
N ALA A 448 14.08 -23.16 -14.11
CA ALA A 448 14.17 -21.94 -14.90
C ALA A 448 14.35 -22.24 -16.41
N VAL A 449 15.19 -23.22 -16.77
CA VAL A 449 15.33 -23.67 -18.17
C VAL A 449 14.00 -24.15 -18.75
N LYS A 450 13.18 -24.86 -17.97
CA LYS A 450 11.85 -25.31 -18.42
C LYS A 450 10.91 -24.14 -18.68
N LEU A 451 10.88 -23.13 -17.79
CA LEU A 451 10.04 -21.95 -17.94
C LEU A 451 10.44 -21.11 -19.16
N TYR A 452 11.74 -20.84 -19.35
CA TYR A 452 12.21 -20.13 -20.54
C TYR A 452 11.94 -20.91 -21.84
N SER A 453 12.13 -22.23 -21.82
CA SER A 453 11.80 -23.08 -22.98
C SER A 453 10.29 -23.07 -23.29
N TYR A 454 9.45 -23.05 -22.26
CA TYR A 454 8.01 -22.90 -22.40
C TYR A 454 7.63 -21.56 -23.05
N LEU A 455 8.23 -20.45 -22.60
CA LEU A 455 8.01 -19.13 -23.18
C LEU A 455 8.45 -19.07 -24.65
N ALA A 456 9.66 -19.55 -24.95
CA ALA A 456 10.17 -19.57 -26.32
C ALA A 456 9.27 -20.37 -27.28
N LYS A 457 8.69 -21.48 -26.80
CA LYS A 457 7.77 -22.31 -27.57
C LYS A 457 6.37 -21.70 -27.70
N SER A 458 5.86 -21.09 -26.63
CA SER A 458 4.45 -20.64 -26.56
C SER A 458 4.25 -19.23 -27.12
N CYS A 459 5.31 -18.41 -27.14
CA CYS A 459 5.25 -16.99 -27.50
C CYS A 459 6.29 -16.63 -28.58
N PRO A 460 6.34 -17.30 -29.75
CA PRO A 460 7.41 -17.12 -30.74
C PRO A 460 7.51 -15.69 -31.31
N GLU A 461 6.41 -14.94 -31.32
CA GLU A 461 6.32 -13.60 -31.92
C GLU A 461 6.39 -12.47 -30.88
N THR A 462 6.68 -12.79 -29.61
CA THR A 462 6.74 -11.76 -28.57
C THR A 462 7.93 -10.81 -28.80
N PRO A 463 7.76 -9.49 -28.57
CA PRO A 463 8.88 -8.54 -28.63
C PRO A 463 9.95 -8.80 -27.56
N LEU A 464 9.68 -9.69 -26.59
CA LEU A 464 10.61 -10.09 -25.54
C LEU A 464 11.43 -11.34 -25.88
N MET A 465 11.37 -11.85 -27.12
CA MET A 465 12.00 -13.12 -27.50
C MET A 465 13.52 -13.13 -27.27
N GLU A 466 14.22 -12.04 -27.58
CA GLU A 466 15.67 -11.92 -27.35
C GLU A 466 16.01 -12.13 -25.87
N TYR A 467 15.30 -11.44 -24.96
CA TYR A 467 15.47 -11.62 -23.51
C TYR A 467 15.15 -13.04 -23.03
N ILE A 468 14.15 -13.70 -23.64
CA ILE A 468 13.81 -15.09 -23.33
C ILE A 468 14.95 -16.04 -23.74
N GLN A 469 15.58 -15.84 -24.90
CA GLN A 469 16.70 -16.67 -25.36
C GLN A 469 17.95 -16.45 -24.51
N ASP A 470 18.25 -15.20 -24.14
CA ASP A 470 19.35 -14.87 -23.25
C ASP A 470 19.16 -15.49 -21.86
N GLY A 471 17.95 -15.36 -21.31
CA GLY A 471 17.56 -15.99 -20.05
C GLY A 471 17.69 -17.52 -20.10
N LEU A 472 17.28 -18.14 -21.20
CA LEU A 472 17.43 -19.58 -21.43
C LEU A 472 18.90 -20.02 -21.47
N ALA A 473 19.75 -19.29 -22.21
CA ALA A 473 21.18 -19.59 -22.31
C ALA A 473 21.87 -19.45 -20.95
N LYS A 474 21.57 -18.39 -20.21
CA LYS A 474 22.07 -18.15 -18.85
C LYS A 474 21.64 -19.28 -17.91
N ALA A 475 20.35 -19.62 -17.88
CA ALA A 475 19.82 -20.69 -17.03
C ALA A 475 20.45 -22.06 -17.36
N ARG A 476 20.69 -22.37 -18.65
CA ARG A 476 21.39 -23.61 -19.07
C ARG A 476 22.83 -23.65 -18.57
N LYS A 477 23.56 -22.53 -18.67
CA LYS A 477 24.93 -22.44 -18.13
C LYS A 477 24.96 -22.68 -16.63
N THR A 478 24.07 -22.01 -15.88
CA THR A 478 23.97 -22.19 -14.42
C THR A 478 23.61 -23.64 -14.05
N ALA A 479 22.65 -24.24 -14.76
CA ALA A 479 22.27 -25.64 -14.54
C ALA A 479 23.40 -26.63 -14.85
N ALA A 480 24.23 -26.36 -15.88
CA ALA A 480 25.39 -27.19 -16.21
C ALA A 480 26.48 -27.11 -15.13
N VAL A 481 26.73 -25.91 -14.59
CA VAL A 481 27.67 -25.73 -13.47
C VAL A 481 27.17 -26.47 -12.22
N ALA A 482 25.88 -26.32 -11.87
CA ALA A 482 25.28 -27.00 -10.73
C ALA A 482 25.25 -28.53 -10.83
N LYS A 483 25.31 -29.09 -12.06
CA LYS A 483 25.43 -30.54 -12.29
C LYS A 483 26.87 -31.04 -12.19
N ALA A 484 27.85 -30.16 -12.37
CA ALA A 484 29.27 -30.50 -12.34
C ALA A 484 29.88 -30.38 -10.94
N SER A 485 29.30 -29.55 -10.07
CA SER A 485 29.53 -29.53 -8.62
C SER A 485 28.80 -30.68 -7.94
#